data_AF-A0AA39M4R7-F1
#
_entry.id   AF-A0AA39M4R7-F1
#
_cell.length_a   1.000
_cell.length_b   1.000
_cell.length_c   1.000
_cell.angle_alpha   90.00
_cell.angle_beta   90.00
_cell.angle_gamma   90.00
#
_symmetry.space_group_name_H-M   'P 1'
#
loop_
_entity.id
_entity.type
_entity.pdbx_description
1 polymer ?
#
loop_
_entity_poly.entity_id
_entity_poly.type
_entity_poly.pdbx_seq_one_letter_code
_entity_poly.pdbx_strand_id
1 'polypeptide(L)'
;MRISVEEPIRKKKTLMCPMCRKAVELKIHEYLPVNWALRNLLALYDRGVSRKRAKHTLECPSCNKTLSEENTFECEFCAERDQKIEVLICAACGLDYHNKHSSRVKRVNFADVACKKRKIGGISRDPEEPRRDRSAMASTLMEVNKEIDVFFGGLEKDYERVNSRLEKLGGDCPITQKMMDKESEELMKDDGVIMKKLDKLSTWKATLRNISQPSNNEQRIYTSPTRALKNLPTLHDSQGGSLNGPRHSLECSSCNEPLSKKKTFDCEFCAERDQKTEVLICGACGLLYHNDHVSRVKLATFADATYKKGKIGGISRDPEEPKRQKSAMASTLMELNKEFDVFFRGLEKDYERVNSRLKKLGGDGSITQKMMDKESEELMKDDGVIKKKLEKLSTWKTTLRKISQLNNNK
;
A
#
# COMPACT_ATOMS: atom_id res chain seq x y z
N MET A 1 57.28 63.20 -78.45
CA MET A 1 56.80 62.98 -77.08
C MET A 1 56.65 61.47 -76.88
N ARG A 2 57.52 60.81 -76.12
CA ARG A 2 57.42 59.37 -75.80
C ARG A 2 56.68 59.25 -74.48
N ILE A 3 55.50 58.63 -74.49
CA ILE A 3 54.74 58.30 -73.28
C ILE A 3 55.27 56.96 -72.79
N SER A 4 55.98 56.98 -71.67
CA SER A 4 56.43 55.79 -70.95
C SER A 4 55.24 55.23 -70.16
N VAL A 5 54.81 54.01 -70.50
CA VAL A 5 53.79 53.28 -69.74
C VAL A 5 54.50 52.67 -68.52
N GLU A 6 54.23 53.23 -67.33
CA GLU A 6 54.69 52.64 -66.06
C GLU A 6 53.98 51.30 -65.82
N GLU A 7 54.76 50.23 -65.70
CA GLU A 7 54.24 48.91 -65.38
C GLU A 7 53.66 48.88 -63.94
N PRO A 8 52.47 48.31 -63.73
CA PRO A 8 51.87 48.25 -62.40
C PRO A 8 52.68 47.37 -61.46
N ILE A 9 53.05 47.94 -60.31
CA ILE A 9 53.78 47.29 -59.21
C ILE A 9 53.05 46.00 -58.81
N ARG A 10 53.58 44.85 -59.21
CA ARG A 10 53.05 43.52 -58.88
C ARG A 10 53.30 43.26 -57.40
N LYS A 11 52.32 43.57 -56.55
CA LYS A 11 52.35 43.24 -55.11
C LYS A 11 52.49 41.72 -54.92
N LYS A 12 53.48 41.30 -54.14
CA LYS A 12 53.73 39.91 -53.73
C LYS A 12 53.41 39.73 -52.23
N LYS A 13 53.09 38.50 -51.81
CA LYS A 13 52.97 38.11 -50.40
C LYS A 13 54.06 37.10 -50.06
N THR A 14 54.62 37.19 -48.86
CA THR A 14 55.68 36.30 -48.40
C THR A 14 55.15 35.43 -47.26
N LEU A 15 55.23 34.10 -47.42
CA LEU A 15 54.88 33.13 -46.39
C LEU A 15 56.16 32.54 -45.80
N MET A 16 56.21 32.34 -44.49
CA MET A 16 57.33 31.63 -43.84
C MET A 16 56.91 30.23 -43.42
N CYS A 17 57.73 29.24 -43.74
CA CYS A 17 57.54 27.89 -43.23
C CYS A 17 57.78 27.86 -41.70
N PRO A 18 56.82 27.37 -40.89
CA PRO A 18 56.95 27.38 -39.44
C PRO A 18 58.09 26.48 -38.92
N MET A 19 58.51 25.48 -39.70
CA MET A 19 59.55 24.53 -39.30
C MET A 19 60.95 24.99 -39.70
N CYS A 20 61.15 25.30 -40.98
CA CYS A 20 62.49 25.64 -41.49
C CYS A 20 62.73 27.14 -41.67
N ARG A 21 61.73 27.98 -41.39
CA ARG A 21 61.76 29.45 -41.53
C ARG A 21 62.10 29.96 -42.94
N LYS A 22 62.13 29.10 -43.96
CA LYS A 22 62.32 29.52 -45.35
C LYS A 22 61.10 30.31 -45.81
N ALA A 23 61.36 31.47 -46.39
CA ALA A 23 60.35 32.35 -46.97
C ALA A 23 60.02 31.91 -48.41
N VAL A 24 58.74 31.97 -48.77
CA VAL A 24 58.24 31.73 -50.12
C VAL A 24 57.42 32.95 -50.53
N GLU A 25 57.86 33.61 -51.61
CA GLU A 25 57.10 34.69 -52.23
C GLU A 25 56.07 34.11 -53.20
N LEU A 26 54.82 34.54 -53.04
CA LEU A 26 53.71 34.20 -53.91
C LEU A 26 53.12 35.48 -54.50
N LYS A 27 52.56 35.41 -55.70
CA LYS A 27 51.67 36.48 -56.18
C LYS A 27 50.43 36.54 -55.27
N ILE A 28 49.76 37.70 -55.21
CA ILE A 28 48.57 37.88 -54.36
C ILE A 28 47.54 36.75 -54.52
N HIS A 29 47.30 36.30 -55.75
CA HIS A 29 46.33 35.26 -56.09
C HIS A 29 46.89 33.83 -56.12
N GLU A 30 48.19 33.64 -55.90
CA GLU A 30 48.77 32.30 -55.83
C GLU A 30 48.65 31.75 -54.40
N TYR A 31 48.35 30.46 -54.28
CA TYR A 31 48.28 29.74 -53.01
C TYR A 31 49.33 28.64 -53.02
N LEU A 32 49.83 28.26 -51.84
CA LEU A 32 50.65 27.05 -51.73
C LEU A 32 49.80 25.85 -52.17
N PRO A 33 50.37 24.90 -52.94
CA PRO A 33 49.65 23.71 -53.34
C PRO A 33 49.18 22.93 -52.10
N VAL A 34 47.90 22.59 -52.08
CA VAL A 34 47.33 21.75 -51.03
C VAL A 34 47.96 20.36 -51.14
N ASN A 35 48.50 19.85 -50.03
CA ASN A 35 49.07 18.52 -50.01
C ASN A 35 47.96 17.46 -50.09
N TRP A 36 47.73 16.93 -51.29
CA TRP A 36 46.73 15.89 -51.54
C TRP A 36 47.20 14.47 -51.21
N ALA A 37 48.48 14.25 -50.86
CA ALA A 37 49.01 12.91 -50.60
C ALA A 37 48.32 12.22 -49.41
N LEU A 38 47.81 13.00 -48.45
CA LEU A 38 47.06 12.49 -47.30
C LEU A 38 45.58 12.24 -47.61
N ARG A 39 45.05 12.67 -48.76
CA ARG A 39 43.63 12.54 -49.09
C ARG A 39 43.20 11.07 -49.19
N ASN A 40 44.05 10.21 -49.74
CA ASN A 40 43.79 8.77 -49.83
C ASN A 40 43.89 8.09 -48.46
N LEU A 41 44.77 8.55 -47.57
CA LEU A 41 44.83 8.05 -46.19
C LEU A 41 43.60 8.48 -45.38
N LEU A 42 43.13 9.72 -45.55
CA LEU A 42 41.86 10.19 -44.98
C LEU A 42 40.66 9.41 -45.52
N ALA A 43 40.63 9.13 -46.84
CA ALA A 43 39.58 8.33 -47.47
C ALA A 43 39.60 6.85 -47.06
N LEU A 44 40.78 6.29 -46.77
CA LEU A 44 40.93 4.93 -46.23
C LEU A 44 40.51 4.87 -44.75
N TYR A 45 40.76 5.93 -43.98
CA TYR A 45 40.26 6.07 -42.61
C TYR A 45 38.72 6.14 -42.60
N ASP A 46 38.13 6.88 -43.55
CA ASP A 46 36.67 6.96 -43.73
C ASP A 46 36.03 5.62 -44.18
N ARG A 47 36.73 4.80 -44.98
CA ARG A 47 36.20 3.53 -45.50
C ARG A 47 36.46 2.31 -44.60
N GLY A 48 37.51 2.34 -43.76
CA GLY A 48 38.00 1.16 -43.03
C GLY A 48 37.33 0.87 -41.68
N VAL A 49 36.62 1.82 -41.06
CA VAL A 49 36.07 1.67 -39.70
C VAL A 49 34.57 1.37 -39.69
N SER A 50 34.01 0.90 -40.82
CA SER A 50 32.62 0.46 -40.91
C SER A 50 32.42 -0.92 -40.27
N ARG A 51 32.82 -1.07 -38.99
CA ARG A 51 32.24 -2.10 -38.13
C ARG A 51 30.82 -1.65 -37.83
N LYS A 52 29.85 -2.50 -38.20
CA LYS A 52 28.41 -2.40 -37.98
C LYS A 52 28.03 -2.25 -36.50
N ARG A 53 28.48 -1.21 -35.81
CA ARG A 53 27.85 -0.73 -34.58
C ARG A 53 26.72 0.18 -35.02
N ALA A 54 25.50 -0.15 -34.64
CA ALA A 54 24.35 0.71 -34.81
C ALA A 54 24.65 2.04 -34.09
N LYS A 55 25.19 3.01 -34.82
CA LYS A 55 25.61 4.30 -34.29
C LYS A 55 24.34 5.12 -34.08
N HIS A 56 24.00 5.35 -32.81
CA HIS A 56 23.26 6.56 -32.48
C HIS A 56 24.09 7.74 -33.01
N THR A 57 23.61 8.36 -34.08
CA THR A 57 24.30 9.46 -34.74
C THR A 57 24.08 10.73 -33.92
N LEU A 58 25.03 11.03 -33.04
CA LEU A 58 25.13 12.37 -32.47
C LEU A 58 25.37 13.35 -33.62
N GLU A 59 24.69 14.49 -33.64
CA GLU A 59 24.81 15.49 -34.71
C GLU A 59 25.33 16.81 -34.14
N CYS A 60 26.21 17.46 -34.88
CA CYS A 60 26.72 18.78 -34.53
C CYS A 60 25.59 19.80 -34.74
N PRO A 61 25.09 20.49 -33.70
CA PRO A 61 23.97 21.43 -33.84
C PRO A 61 24.30 22.62 -34.75
N SER A 62 25.58 22.96 -34.89
CA SER A 62 26.02 24.09 -35.72
C SER A 62 26.08 23.79 -37.21
N CYS A 63 26.22 22.52 -37.62
CA CYS A 63 26.38 22.16 -39.04
C CYS A 63 25.63 20.89 -39.47
N ASN A 64 24.87 20.27 -38.57
CA ASN A 64 24.10 19.02 -38.74
C ASN A 64 24.91 17.82 -39.24
N LYS A 65 26.26 17.87 -39.14
CA LYS A 65 27.11 16.72 -39.46
C LYS A 65 27.10 15.72 -38.32
N THR A 66 27.05 14.44 -38.66
CA THR A 66 27.25 13.35 -37.71
C THR A 66 28.62 13.46 -37.02
N LEU A 67 28.62 13.27 -35.72
CA LEU A 67 29.77 13.30 -34.84
C LEU A 67 30.32 11.88 -34.66
N SER A 68 31.65 11.73 -34.76
CA SER A 68 32.36 10.53 -34.31
C SER A 68 32.95 10.77 -32.92
N GLU A 69 33.05 9.72 -32.10
CA GLU A 69 33.59 9.83 -30.74
C GLU A 69 34.98 10.52 -30.70
N GLU A 70 35.83 10.23 -31.69
CA GLU A 70 37.18 10.80 -31.81
C GLU A 70 37.20 12.30 -32.14
N ASN A 71 36.15 12.83 -32.79
CA ASN A 71 36.05 14.22 -33.26
C ASN A 71 34.88 15.00 -32.65
N THR A 72 34.42 14.57 -31.46
CA THR A 72 33.38 15.26 -30.69
C THR A 72 33.99 16.09 -29.57
N PHE A 73 33.55 17.34 -29.48
CA PHE A 73 33.97 18.31 -28.46
C PHE A 73 32.74 18.86 -27.75
N GLU A 74 32.86 19.22 -26.47
CA GLU A 74 31.84 19.90 -25.69
C GLU A 74 32.21 21.38 -25.60
N CYS A 75 31.24 22.25 -25.82
CA CYS A 75 31.39 23.68 -25.62
C CYS A 75 30.63 24.14 -24.36
N GLU A 76 31.35 24.25 -23.24
CA GLU A 76 30.75 24.57 -21.93
C GLU A 76 29.99 25.90 -21.91
N PHE A 77 30.52 26.93 -22.59
CA PHE A 77 29.87 28.24 -22.67
C PHE A 77 28.47 28.15 -23.32
N CYS A 78 28.34 27.35 -24.38
CA CYS A 78 27.06 27.17 -25.05
C CYS A 78 26.12 26.29 -24.22
N ALA A 79 26.64 25.28 -23.52
CA ALA A 79 25.84 24.47 -22.60
C ALA A 79 25.22 25.33 -21.49
N GLU A 80 25.99 26.23 -20.88
CA GLU A 80 25.50 27.18 -19.88
C GLU A 80 24.48 28.17 -20.45
N ARG A 81 24.83 28.83 -21.57
CA ARG A 81 23.96 29.82 -22.22
C ARG A 81 22.62 29.22 -22.63
N ASP A 82 22.64 27.99 -23.15
CA ASP A 82 21.45 27.31 -23.66
C ASP A 82 20.76 26.44 -22.58
N GLN A 83 21.26 26.46 -21.33
CA GLN A 83 20.76 25.65 -20.20
C GLN A 83 20.67 24.14 -20.49
N LYS A 84 21.64 23.61 -21.26
CA LYS A 84 21.76 22.20 -21.61
C LYS A 84 22.84 21.51 -20.76
N ILE A 85 22.72 20.19 -20.60
CA ILE A 85 23.74 19.38 -19.90
C ILE A 85 25.09 19.52 -20.60
N GLU A 86 25.06 19.46 -21.92
CA GLU A 86 26.21 19.57 -22.80
C GLU A 86 25.77 20.05 -24.19
N VAL A 87 26.69 20.69 -24.91
CA VAL A 87 26.52 21.06 -26.32
C VAL A 87 27.69 20.46 -27.08
N LEU A 88 27.40 19.35 -27.77
CA LEU A 88 28.37 18.57 -28.53
C LEU A 88 28.55 19.16 -29.92
N ILE A 89 29.79 19.46 -30.31
CA ILE A 89 30.13 20.07 -31.60
C ILE A 89 31.27 19.29 -32.28
N CYS A 90 31.35 19.39 -33.61
CA CYS A 90 32.46 18.82 -34.35
C CYS A 90 33.70 19.69 -34.22
N ALA A 91 34.88 19.11 -34.44
CA ALA A 91 36.16 19.82 -34.40
C ALA A 91 36.17 21.13 -35.23
N ALA A 92 35.65 21.07 -36.46
CA ALA A 92 35.57 22.22 -37.35
C ALA A 92 34.71 23.35 -36.76
N CYS A 93 33.52 23.02 -36.24
CA CYS A 93 32.67 24.03 -35.63
C CYS A 93 33.27 24.59 -34.33
N GLY A 94 34.01 23.78 -33.57
CA GLY A 94 34.80 24.25 -32.42
C GLY A 94 35.75 25.38 -32.78
N LEU A 95 36.41 25.28 -33.93
CA LEU A 95 37.38 26.25 -34.42
C LEU A 95 36.74 27.43 -35.16
N ASP A 96 35.70 27.19 -35.96
CA ASP A 96 35.14 28.22 -36.86
C ASP A 96 34.03 29.04 -36.18
N TYR A 97 33.08 28.36 -35.53
CA TYR A 97 31.87 28.99 -35.00
C TYR A 97 31.93 29.25 -33.49
N HIS A 98 32.77 28.50 -32.76
CA HIS A 98 32.92 28.61 -31.31
C HIS A 98 34.29 29.24 -30.92
N ASN A 99 34.96 29.93 -31.84
CA ASN A 99 36.29 30.52 -31.62
C ASN A 99 36.34 31.52 -30.45
N LYS A 100 35.28 32.33 -30.27
CA LYS A 100 35.16 33.36 -29.23
C LYS A 100 35.24 32.80 -27.81
N HIS A 101 34.98 31.50 -27.66
CA HIS A 101 35.05 30.78 -26.39
C HIS A 101 35.71 29.40 -26.59
N SER A 102 36.69 29.34 -27.50
CA SER A 102 37.47 28.14 -27.81
C SER A 102 38.24 27.60 -26.59
N SER A 103 38.63 28.47 -25.66
CA SER A 103 39.22 28.07 -24.36
C SER A 103 38.27 27.23 -23.49
N ARG A 104 36.96 27.25 -23.78
CA ARG A 104 35.92 26.46 -23.12
C ARG A 104 35.41 25.30 -23.98
N VAL A 105 36.08 25.02 -25.09
CA VAL A 105 35.82 23.85 -25.94
C VAL A 105 36.79 22.74 -25.56
N LYS A 106 36.28 21.62 -25.04
CA LYS A 106 37.08 20.48 -24.57
C LYS A 106 36.70 19.22 -25.32
N ARG A 107 37.64 18.27 -25.45
CA ARG A 107 37.32 16.94 -26.00
C ARG A 107 36.38 16.20 -25.04
N VAL A 108 35.39 15.52 -25.58
CA VAL A 108 34.38 14.78 -24.80
C VAL A 108 34.93 13.43 -24.37
N ASN A 109 34.65 13.06 -23.11
CA ASN A 109 34.88 11.71 -22.62
C ASN A 109 33.58 10.91 -22.73
N PHE A 110 33.58 9.84 -23.53
CA PHE A 110 32.46 8.93 -23.63
C PHE A 110 32.53 7.87 -22.52
N ALA A 111 31.38 7.53 -21.96
CA ALA A 111 31.29 6.50 -20.93
C ALA A 111 31.52 5.12 -21.58
N ASP A 112 32.55 4.41 -21.13
CA ASP A 112 32.81 3.05 -21.59
C ASP A 112 31.77 2.05 -21.04
N VAL A 113 31.77 0.83 -21.62
CA VAL A 113 30.83 -0.23 -21.24
C VAL A 113 30.96 -0.64 -19.77
N ALA A 114 32.17 -0.60 -19.21
CA ALA A 114 32.42 -0.97 -17.82
C ALA A 114 31.88 0.10 -16.85
N CYS A 115 32.05 1.38 -17.17
CA CYS A 115 31.49 2.52 -16.46
C CYS A 115 29.96 2.47 -16.47
N LYS A 116 29.35 2.24 -17.63
CA LYS A 116 27.91 2.03 -17.76
C LYS A 116 27.44 0.91 -16.84
N LYS A 117 28.02 -0.29 -16.99
CA LYS A 117 27.66 -1.48 -16.17
C LYS A 117 27.81 -1.22 -14.68
N ARG A 118 28.88 -0.55 -14.24
CA ARG A 118 29.13 -0.24 -12.82
C ARG A 118 28.05 0.67 -12.25
N LYS A 119 27.67 1.73 -12.99
CA LYS A 119 26.66 2.71 -12.55
C LYS A 119 25.23 2.14 -12.57
N ILE A 120 24.89 1.34 -13.57
CA ILE A 120 23.54 0.76 -13.69
C ILE A 120 23.35 -0.50 -12.84
N GLY A 121 24.42 -1.26 -12.58
CA GLY A 121 24.34 -2.60 -12.00
C GLY A 121 23.72 -2.64 -10.60
N GLY A 122 23.89 -1.60 -9.80
CA GLY A 122 23.30 -1.50 -8.46
C GLY A 122 21.83 -1.05 -8.42
N ILE A 123 21.25 -0.68 -9.58
CA ILE A 123 19.90 -0.09 -9.69
C ILE A 123 18.94 -1.03 -10.42
N SER A 124 19.47 -2.04 -11.12
CA SER A 124 18.63 -2.99 -11.86
C SER A 124 17.73 -3.77 -10.90
N ARG A 125 16.43 -3.74 -11.17
CA ARG A 125 15.42 -4.46 -10.42
C ARG A 125 14.60 -5.36 -11.33
N ASP A 126 14.16 -6.47 -10.77
CA ASP A 126 13.25 -7.38 -11.48
C ASP A 126 11.88 -6.71 -11.69
N PRO A 127 11.44 -6.47 -12.95
CA PRO A 127 10.14 -5.87 -13.23
C PRO A 127 8.95 -6.72 -12.74
N GLU A 128 9.14 -8.01 -12.48
CA GLU A 128 8.08 -8.89 -11.96
C GLU A 128 7.95 -8.85 -10.43
N GLU A 129 8.89 -8.21 -9.72
CA GLU A 129 8.87 -8.10 -8.25
C GLU A 129 7.58 -7.42 -7.72
N PRO A 130 7.13 -6.26 -8.24
CA PRO A 130 5.89 -5.63 -7.78
C PRO A 130 4.65 -6.51 -7.97
N ARG A 131 4.61 -7.32 -9.03
CA ARG A 131 3.49 -8.24 -9.31
C ARG A 131 3.45 -9.40 -8.33
N ARG A 132 4.61 -9.99 -8.02
CA ARG A 132 4.73 -11.03 -6.98
C ARG A 132 4.32 -10.48 -5.61
N ASP A 133 4.78 -9.27 -5.29
CA ASP A 133 4.41 -8.60 -4.04
C ASP A 133 2.91 -8.28 -3.95
N ARG A 134 2.29 -7.88 -5.07
CA ARG A 134 0.84 -7.66 -5.17
C ARG A 134 0.07 -8.94 -4.91
N SER A 135 0.49 -10.05 -5.53
CA SER A 135 -0.13 -11.36 -5.33
C SER A 135 -0.01 -11.83 -3.87
N ALA A 136 1.18 -11.70 -3.28
CA ALA A 136 1.39 -12.05 -1.87
C ALA A 136 0.54 -11.19 -0.91
N MET A 137 0.40 -9.89 -1.20
CA MET A 137 -0.46 -9.00 -0.42
C MET A 137 -1.94 -9.37 -0.55
N ALA A 138 -2.41 -9.68 -1.76
CA ALA A 138 -3.78 -10.12 -2.00
C ALA A 138 -4.10 -11.42 -1.23
N SER A 139 -3.17 -12.38 -1.22
CA SER A 139 -3.29 -13.61 -0.40
C SER A 139 -3.42 -13.29 1.09
N THR A 140 -2.56 -12.40 1.61
CA THR A 140 -2.60 -11.98 3.02
C THR A 140 -3.93 -11.32 3.37
N LEU A 141 -4.46 -10.47 2.48
CA LEU A 141 -5.74 -9.80 2.70
C LEU A 141 -6.91 -10.79 2.68
N MET A 142 -6.86 -11.80 1.81
CA MET A 142 -7.85 -12.87 1.75
C MET A 142 -7.86 -13.70 3.04
N GLU A 143 -6.70 -14.01 3.61
CA GLU A 143 -6.58 -14.69 4.90
C GLU A 143 -7.20 -13.86 6.03
N VAL A 144 -6.89 -12.56 6.10
CA VAL A 144 -7.48 -11.63 7.08
C VAL A 144 -8.99 -11.55 6.92
N ASN A 145 -9.52 -11.52 5.70
CA ASN A 145 -10.97 -11.50 5.45
C ASN A 145 -11.64 -12.79 5.95
N LYS A 146 -11.05 -13.96 5.65
CA LYS A 146 -11.54 -15.25 6.14
C LYS A 146 -11.58 -15.31 7.67
N GLU A 147 -10.56 -14.79 8.32
CA GLU A 147 -10.50 -14.73 9.78
C GLU A 147 -11.55 -13.82 10.40
N ILE A 148 -11.83 -12.68 9.76
CA ILE A 148 -12.91 -11.77 10.13
C ILE A 148 -14.27 -12.48 10.01
N ASP A 149 -14.49 -13.22 8.92
CA ASP A 149 -15.72 -14.00 8.73
C ASP A 149 -15.92 -15.04 9.85
N VAL A 150 -14.87 -15.81 10.19
CA VAL A 150 -14.92 -16.79 11.28
C VAL A 150 -15.20 -16.11 12.63
N PHE A 151 -14.55 -14.98 12.90
CA PHE A 151 -14.75 -14.20 14.12
C PHE A 151 -16.21 -13.74 14.25
N PHE A 152 -16.78 -13.14 13.20
CA PHE A 152 -18.15 -12.64 13.24
C PHE A 152 -19.18 -13.77 13.32
N GLY A 153 -18.98 -14.90 12.63
CA GLY A 153 -19.87 -16.06 12.79
C GLY A 153 -19.85 -16.62 14.22
N GLY A 154 -18.72 -16.52 14.93
CA GLY A 154 -18.63 -16.85 16.35
C GLY A 154 -19.28 -15.81 17.26
N LEU A 155 -19.25 -14.53 16.89
CA LEU A 155 -19.88 -13.45 17.65
C LEU A 155 -21.41 -13.47 17.52
N GLU A 156 -21.93 -13.69 16.30
CA GLU A 156 -23.36 -13.83 16.01
C GLU A 156 -23.98 -14.96 16.85
N LYS A 157 -23.33 -16.13 16.90
CA LYS A 157 -23.78 -17.26 17.75
C LYS A 157 -23.82 -16.93 19.23
N ASP A 158 -22.90 -16.11 19.74
CA ASP A 158 -22.92 -15.69 21.14
C ASP A 158 -24.08 -14.74 21.42
N TYR A 159 -24.33 -13.77 20.52
CA TYR A 159 -25.48 -12.87 20.60
C TYR A 159 -26.81 -13.64 20.54
N GLU A 160 -26.95 -14.57 19.59
CA GLU A 160 -28.14 -15.43 19.47
C GLU A 160 -28.38 -16.26 20.73
N ARG A 161 -27.32 -16.85 21.31
CA ARG A 161 -27.40 -17.58 22.58
C ARG A 161 -27.89 -16.70 23.72
N VAL A 162 -27.28 -15.53 23.91
CA VAL A 162 -27.67 -14.58 24.97
C VAL A 162 -29.11 -14.11 24.77
N ASN A 163 -29.47 -13.68 23.56
CA ASN A 163 -30.80 -13.17 23.26
C ASN A 163 -31.89 -14.26 23.39
N SER A 164 -31.63 -15.48 22.93
CA SER A 164 -32.57 -16.61 23.12
C SER A 164 -32.81 -16.93 24.60
N ARG A 165 -31.76 -16.84 25.44
CA ARG A 165 -31.90 -17.01 26.90
C ARG A 165 -32.67 -15.84 27.52
N LEU A 166 -32.40 -14.61 27.10
CA LEU A 166 -33.13 -13.41 27.55
C LEU A 166 -34.62 -13.48 27.20
N GLU A 167 -34.97 -13.91 25.99
CA GLU A 167 -36.36 -14.12 25.57
C GLU A 167 -37.07 -15.16 26.45
N LYS A 168 -36.40 -16.29 26.74
CA LYS A 168 -36.94 -17.32 27.64
C LYS A 168 -37.18 -16.80 29.05
N LEU A 169 -36.26 -16.00 29.59
CA LEU A 169 -36.39 -15.40 30.94
C LEU A 169 -37.45 -14.29 30.99
N GLY A 170 -37.54 -13.51 29.92
CA GLY A 170 -38.48 -12.40 29.75
C GLY A 170 -39.92 -12.84 29.53
N GLY A 171 -40.14 -14.07 29.05
CA GLY A 171 -41.49 -14.63 28.90
C GLY A 171 -42.26 -14.78 30.22
N ASP A 172 -43.55 -15.04 30.10
CA ASP A 172 -44.49 -15.21 31.22
C ASP A 172 -44.25 -16.50 32.05
N CYS A 173 -43.21 -17.26 31.73
CA CYS A 173 -42.86 -18.48 32.43
C CYS A 173 -42.53 -18.16 33.90
N PRO A 174 -43.19 -18.82 34.87
CA PRO A 174 -42.88 -18.65 36.27
C PRO A 174 -41.49 -19.22 36.59
N ILE A 175 -40.57 -18.34 36.99
CA ILE A 175 -39.21 -18.68 37.41
C ILE A 175 -39.01 -18.27 38.86
N THR A 176 -38.28 -19.06 39.63
CA THR A 176 -37.92 -18.67 41.00
C THR A 176 -36.86 -17.57 40.99
N GLN A 177 -36.73 -16.82 42.08
CA GLN A 177 -35.65 -15.84 42.22
C GLN A 177 -34.27 -16.52 42.17
N LYS A 178 -34.14 -17.70 42.78
CA LYS A 178 -32.89 -18.49 42.80
C LYS A 178 -32.45 -18.92 41.40
N MET A 179 -33.39 -19.43 40.58
CA MET A 179 -33.10 -19.78 39.19
C MET A 179 -32.80 -18.52 38.35
N MET A 180 -33.54 -17.43 38.58
CA MET A 180 -33.30 -16.14 37.91
C MET A 180 -31.90 -15.58 38.21
N ASP A 181 -31.45 -15.65 39.46
CA ASP A 181 -30.12 -15.20 39.87
C ASP A 181 -29.02 -16.02 39.21
N LYS A 182 -29.15 -17.35 39.21
CA LYS A 182 -28.19 -18.23 38.53
C LYS A 182 -28.13 -17.98 37.02
N GLU A 183 -29.29 -17.87 36.36
CA GLU A 183 -29.35 -17.57 34.93
C GLU A 183 -28.77 -16.20 34.60
N SER A 184 -29.01 -15.20 35.45
CA SER A 184 -28.42 -13.85 35.33
C SER A 184 -26.89 -13.90 35.44
N GLU A 185 -26.33 -14.66 36.39
CA GLU A 185 -24.88 -14.83 36.54
C GLU A 185 -24.25 -15.47 35.28
N GLU A 186 -24.86 -16.54 34.77
CA GLU A 186 -24.40 -17.21 33.56
C GLU A 186 -24.53 -16.30 32.31
N LEU A 187 -25.59 -15.49 32.23
CA LEU A 187 -25.72 -14.49 31.18
C LEU A 187 -24.64 -13.40 31.27
N MET A 188 -24.23 -12.98 32.47
CA MET A 188 -23.12 -12.04 32.64
C MET A 188 -21.79 -12.65 32.19
N LYS A 189 -21.57 -13.96 32.39
CA LYS A 189 -20.39 -14.67 31.86
C LYS A 189 -20.37 -14.64 30.34
N ASP A 190 -21.50 -14.99 29.70
CA ASP A 190 -21.65 -14.94 28.24
C ASP A 190 -21.45 -13.51 27.70
N ASP A 191 -22.05 -12.51 28.36
CA ASP A 191 -21.88 -11.09 28.01
C ASP A 191 -20.42 -10.64 28.12
N GLY A 192 -19.70 -11.09 29.14
CA GLY A 192 -18.27 -10.86 29.30
C GLY A 192 -17.43 -11.45 28.16
N VAL A 193 -17.82 -12.61 27.61
CA VAL A 193 -17.18 -13.20 26.42
C VAL A 193 -17.43 -12.31 25.19
N ILE A 194 -18.65 -11.82 25.02
CA ILE A 194 -19.01 -10.88 23.95
C ILE A 194 -18.18 -9.60 24.05
N MET A 195 -18.06 -9.01 25.25
CA MET A 195 -17.28 -7.77 25.45
C MET A 195 -15.81 -7.95 25.09
N LYS A 196 -15.18 -9.05 25.53
CA LYS A 196 -13.79 -9.36 25.15
C LYS A 196 -13.61 -9.46 23.64
N LYS A 197 -14.59 -10.04 22.93
CA LYS A 197 -14.59 -10.08 21.46
C LYS A 197 -14.73 -8.67 20.86
N LEU A 198 -15.63 -7.84 21.37
CA LEU A 198 -15.79 -6.46 20.88
C LEU A 198 -14.53 -5.60 21.13
N ASP A 199 -13.85 -5.78 22.25
CA ASP A 199 -12.58 -5.10 22.52
C ASP A 199 -11.49 -5.50 21.51
N LYS A 200 -11.40 -6.80 21.21
CA LYS A 200 -10.52 -7.31 20.15
C LYS A 200 -10.88 -6.71 18.78
N LEU A 201 -12.17 -6.63 18.44
CA LEU A 201 -12.65 -6.00 17.22
C LEU A 201 -12.25 -4.52 17.15
N SER A 202 -12.34 -3.79 18.26
CA SER A 202 -11.92 -2.38 18.34
C SER A 202 -10.42 -2.23 18.05
N THR A 203 -9.61 -3.15 18.55
CA THR A 203 -8.16 -3.22 18.31
C THR A 203 -7.86 -3.46 16.83
N TRP A 204 -8.60 -4.36 16.18
CA TRP A 204 -8.49 -4.60 14.74
C TRP A 204 -8.88 -3.36 13.92
N LYS A 205 -9.99 -2.70 14.26
CA LYS A 205 -10.42 -1.46 13.59
C LYS A 205 -9.39 -0.35 13.72
N ALA A 206 -8.75 -0.20 14.88
CA ALA A 206 -7.67 0.76 15.06
C ALA A 206 -6.46 0.39 14.19
N THR A 207 -6.08 -0.89 14.18
CA THR A 207 -4.96 -1.39 13.38
C THR A 207 -5.15 -1.17 11.89
N LEU A 208 -6.34 -1.48 11.35
CA LEU A 208 -6.65 -1.25 9.93
C LEU A 208 -6.69 0.23 9.56
N ARG A 209 -7.25 1.08 10.43
CA ARG A 209 -7.25 2.54 10.23
C ARG A 209 -5.84 3.13 10.17
N ASN A 210 -4.90 2.58 10.94
CA ASN A 210 -3.50 3.02 10.89
C ASN A 210 -2.82 2.66 9.56
N ILE A 211 -3.29 1.62 8.85
CA ILE A 211 -2.79 1.27 7.52
C ILE A 211 -3.35 2.26 6.48
N SER A 212 -4.64 2.56 6.57
CA SER A 212 -5.37 3.39 5.60
C SER A 212 -5.15 4.89 5.77
N GLN A 213 -4.55 5.34 6.87
CA GLN A 213 -4.23 6.75 7.01
C GLN A 213 -3.06 7.10 6.08
N PRO A 214 -3.27 7.94 5.05
CA PRO A 214 -2.17 8.43 4.24
C PRO A 214 -1.19 9.14 5.18
N SER A 215 0.09 8.80 5.08
CA SER A 215 1.14 9.53 5.78
C SER A 215 0.98 11.01 5.45
N ASN A 216 0.74 11.86 6.45
CA ASN A 216 0.41 13.29 6.33
C ASN A 216 1.34 14.12 5.42
N ASN A 217 2.46 13.56 4.95
CA ASN A 217 3.36 14.18 3.99
C ASN A 217 2.91 14.11 2.51
N GLU A 218 1.93 13.28 2.13
CA GLU A 218 1.50 13.14 0.71
C GLU A 218 0.18 13.86 0.38
N GLN A 219 -0.50 14.46 1.36
CA GLN A 219 -1.88 14.96 1.22
C GLN A 219 -2.02 16.43 0.75
N ARG A 220 -0.96 17.09 0.29
CA ARG A 220 -1.03 18.52 -0.12
C ARG A 220 -1.52 18.78 -1.55
N ILE A 221 -1.89 17.75 -2.33
CA ILE A 221 -2.36 17.92 -3.70
C ILE A 221 -3.63 17.07 -3.84
N TYR A 222 -4.75 17.68 -4.22
CA TYR A 222 -6.10 17.12 -4.31
C TYR A 222 -6.93 17.16 -3.02
N THR A 223 -7.48 18.35 -2.73
CA THR A 223 -8.72 18.46 -1.96
C THR A 223 -9.87 18.78 -2.93
N SER A 224 -10.85 17.89 -3.01
CA SER A 224 -12.20 18.21 -3.48
C SER A 224 -13.16 18.09 -2.30
N PRO A 225 -14.13 18.99 -2.14
CA PRO A 225 -15.01 19.01 -0.98
C PRO A 225 -16.20 18.07 -1.20
N THR A 226 -16.43 17.13 -0.28
CA THR A 226 -17.66 16.32 -0.27
C THR A 226 -18.61 16.79 0.81
N ARG A 227 -19.85 17.03 0.38
CA ARG A 227 -20.98 17.60 1.12
C ARG A 227 -21.58 16.55 2.07
N ALA A 228 -21.84 16.95 3.31
CA ALA A 228 -22.50 16.12 4.31
C ALA A 228 -24.01 16.00 4.02
N LEU A 229 -24.53 14.77 3.99
CA LEU A 229 -25.95 14.48 4.12
C LEU A 229 -26.16 13.71 5.43
N LYS A 230 -26.82 14.37 6.39
CA LYS A 230 -27.40 13.75 7.59
C LYS A 230 -28.88 13.55 7.32
N ASN A 231 -29.38 12.32 7.44
CA ASN A 231 -30.76 12.01 7.80
C ASN A 231 -30.76 10.63 8.48
N LEU A 232 -31.17 10.60 9.75
CA LEU A 232 -31.42 9.38 10.53
C LEU A 232 -32.93 9.07 10.47
N PRO A 233 -33.35 7.81 10.30
CA PRO A 233 -34.74 7.42 10.52
C PRO A 233 -35.00 7.09 11.99
N THR A 234 -36.13 7.58 12.49
CA THR A 234 -36.73 7.27 13.79
C THR A 234 -37.26 5.84 13.81
N LEU A 235 -36.94 5.09 14.87
CA LEU A 235 -37.46 3.74 15.13
C LEU A 235 -38.97 3.77 15.40
N HIS A 236 -39.71 2.91 14.72
CA HIS A 236 -41.12 2.65 14.99
C HIS A 236 -41.28 1.55 16.05
N ASP A 237 -42.11 1.84 17.06
CA ASP A 237 -42.59 0.87 18.04
C ASP A 237 -43.44 -0.21 17.37
N SER A 238 -43.02 -1.46 17.52
CA SER A 238 -43.71 -2.64 17.00
C SER A 238 -44.75 -3.12 18.01
N GLN A 239 -46.03 -3.07 17.64
CA GLN A 239 -47.14 -3.60 18.42
C GLN A 239 -47.09 -5.13 18.47
N GLY A 240 -47.21 -5.67 19.69
CA GLY A 240 -47.14 -7.09 19.98
C GLY A 240 -48.34 -7.88 19.46
N GLY A 241 -48.06 -8.85 18.58
CA GLY A 241 -48.97 -9.93 18.23
C GLY A 241 -49.01 -10.97 19.35
N SER A 242 -50.20 -11.23 19.89
CA SER A 242 -50.47 -12.28 20.87
C SER A 242 -50.39 -13.65 20.20
N LEU A 243 -49.28 -14.36 20.41
CA LEU A 243 -49.13 -15.76 20.04
C LEU A 243 -49.45 -16.62 21.26
N ASN A 244 -50.52 -17.42 21.15
CA ASN A 244 -50.88 -18.47 22.10
C ASN A 244 -49.82 -19.58 22.12
N GLY A 245 -48.71 -19.34 22.82
CA GLY A 245 -47.71 -20.36 23.10
C GLY A 245 -48.20 -21.34 24.17
N PRO A 246 -47.65 -22.57 24.21
CA PRO A 246 -47.93 -23.54 25.26
C PRO A 246 -47.61 -22.94 26.63
N ARG A 247 -48.61 -22.87 27.52
CA ARG A 247 -48.41 -22.41 28.90
C ARG A 247 -47.58 -23.47 29.62
N HIS A 248 -46.31 -23.16 29.88
CA HIS A 248 -45.45 -24.00 30.72
C HIS A 248 -46.03 -24.04 32.15
N SER A 249 -46.64 -25.16 32.52
CA SER A 249 -47.06 -25.45 33.89
C SER A 249 -45.85 -25.85 34.73
N LEU A 250 -45.74 -25.30 35.94
CA LEU A 250 -44.81 -25.82 36.94
C LEU A 250 -45.30 -27.19 37.38
N GLU A 251 -44.40 -28.16 37.55
CA GLU A 251 -44.74 -29.53 37.96
C GLU A 251 -43.94 -29.94 39.21
N CYS A 252 -44.55 -30.75 40.07
CA CYS A 252 -43.92 -31.30 41.26
C CYS A 252 -42.87 -32.34 40.86
N SER A 253 -41.63 -32.18 41.30
CA SER A 253 -40.53 -33.11 40.94
C SER A 253 -40.76 -34.54 41.45
N SER A 254 -41.60 -34.72 42.47
CA SER A 254 -41.82 -36.02 43.12
C SER A 254 -43.07 -36.75 42.60
N CYS A 255 -44.10 -36.03 42.16
CA CYS A 255 -45.37 -36.62 41.73
C CYS A 255 -45.87 -36.13 40.36
N ASN A 256 -45.13 -35.24 39.69
CA ASN A 256 -45.45 -34.60 38.40
C ASN A 256 -46.78 -33.82 38.36
N GLU A 257 -47.44 -33.62 39.50
CA GLU A 257 -48.67 -32.82 39.57
C GLU A 257 -48.39 -31.32 39.33
N PRO A 258 -49.28 -30.60 38.64
CA PRO A 258 -49.15 -29.16 38.43
C PRO A 258 -49.08 -28.38 39.75
N LEU A 259 -48.15 -27.43 39.82
CA LEU A 259 -47.90 -26.60 40.98
C LEU A 259 -48.53 -25.22 40.83
N SER A 260 -49.10 -24.71 41.94
CA SER A 260 -49.49 -23.30 42.05
C SER A 260 -48.41 -22.54 42.80
N LYS A 261 -48.08 -21.31 42.35
CA LYS A 261 -47.02 -20.47 42.95
C LYS A 261 -47.11 -20.35 44.48
N LYS A 262 -48.32 -20.29 45.03
CA LYS A 262 -48.56 -20.13 46.48
C LYS A 262 -48.33 -21.40 47.31
N LYS A 263 -48.24 -22.58 46.67
CA LYS A 263 -48.11 -23.89 47.32
C LYS A 263 -46.91 -24.68 46.80
N THR A 264 -45.95 -24.00 46.18
CA THR A 264 -44.69 -24.57 45.72
C THR A 264 -43.60 -24.37 46.76
N PHE A 265 -42.86 -25.43 47.03
CA PHE A 265 -41.72 -25.41 47.95
C PHE A 265 -40.45 -25.80 47.18
N ASP A 266 -39.30 -25.23 47.55
CA ASP A 266 -37.96 -25.65 47.11
C ASP A 266 -37.33 -26.55 48.18
N CYS A 267 -36.83 -27.72 47.78
CA CYS A 267 -36.11 -28.64 48.66
C CYS A 267 -34.60 -28.52 48.42
N GLU A 268 -33.90 -27.75 49.24
CA GLU A 268 -32.47 -27.49 49.08
C GLU A 268 -31.62 -28.76 49.17
N PHE A 269 -31.99 -29.69 50.05
CA PHE A 269 -31.30 -30.97 50.20
C PHE A 269 -31.33 -31.80 48.91
N CYS A 270 -32.50 -31.94 48.30
CA CYS A 270 -32.63 -32.68 47.04
C CYS A 270 -31.97 -31.95 45.88
N ALA A 271 -32.02 -30.61 45.85
CA ALA A 271 -31.30 -29.84 44.84
C ALA A 271 -29.78 -30.08 44.91
N GLU A 272 -29.19 -30.08 46.10
CA GLU A 272 -27.77 -30.41 46.30
C GLU A 272 -27.45 -31.86 45.92
N ARG A 273 -28.23 -32.81 46.43
CA ARG A 273 -28.05 -34.25 46.17
C ARG A 273 -28.11 -34.56 44.68
N ASP A 274 -29.04 -33.94 43.96
CA ASP A 274 -29.28 -34.18 42.54
C ASP A 274 -28.46 -33.23 41.63
N GLN A 275 -27.62 -32.36 42.21
CA GLN A 275 -26.83 -31.34 41.49
C GLN A 275 -27.68 -30.40 40.61
N LYS A 276 -28.88 -30.06 41.06
CA LYS A 276 -29.82 -29.14 40.40
C LYS A 276 -29.80 -27.77 41.07
N THR A 277 -30.20 -26.74 40.33
CA THR A 277 -30.36 -25.38 40.87
C THR A 277 -31.44 -25.34 41.97
N GLU A 278 -32.54 -26.06 41.72
CA GLU A 278 -33.69 -26.15 42.61
C GLU A 278 -34.46 -27.45 42.37
N VAL A 279 -35.22 -27.87 43.37
CA VAL A 279 -36.14 -29.01 43.27
C VAL A 279 -37.49 -28.56 43.82
N LEU A 280 -38.40 -28.26 42.90
CA LEU A 280 -39.74 -27.75 43.21
C LEU A 280 -40.69 -28.91 43.53
N ILE A 281 -41.35 -28.85 44.68
CA ILE A 281 -42.27 -29.87 45.17
C ILE A 281 -43.58 -29.26 45.68
N CYS A 282 -44.65 -30.04 45.65
CA CYS A 282 -45.91 -29.66 46.28
C CYS A 282 -45.85 -29.88 47.80
N GLY A 283 -46.68 -29.17 48.57
CA GLY A 283 -46.69 -29.29 50.03
C GLY A 283 -46.94 -30.71 50.54
N ALA A 284 -47.77 -31.50 49.84
CA ALA A 284 -48.00 -32.90 50.21
C ALA A 284 -46.73 -33.76 50.03
N CYS A 285 -46.01 -33.59 48.92
CA CYS A 285 -44.74 -34.28 48.71
C CYS A 285 -43.68 -33.83 49.71
N GLY A 286 -43.65 -32.54 50.07
CA GLY A 286 -42.79 -32.02 51.13
C GLY A 286 -42.92 -32.76 52.45
N LEU A 287 -44.15 -33.10 52.84
CA LEU A 287 -44.44 -33.82 54.09
C LEU A 287 -44.30 -35.33 53.99
N LEU A 288 -44.59 -35.94 52.83
CA LEU A 288 -44.62 -37.40 52.67
C LEU A 288 -43.27 -37.97 52.21
N TYR A 289 -42.61 -37.31 51.26
CA TYR A 289 -41.42 -37.83 50.58
C TYR A 289 -40.13 -37.07 50.93
N HIS A 290 -40.25 -35.92 51.59
CA HIS A 290 -39.11 -35.08 52.00
C HIS A 290 -39.12 -34.81 53.52
N ASN A 291 -39.80 -35.66 54.31
CA ASN A 291 -39.96 -35.49 55.75
C ASN A 291 -38.62 -35.57 56.51
N ASP A 292 -37.74 -36.45 56.05
CA ASP A 292 -36.40 -36.70 56.58
C ASP A 292 -35.49 -35.45 56.55
N HIS A 293 -35.76 -34.51 55.64
CA HIS A 293 -35.10 -33.20 55.56
C HIS A 293 -36.10 -32.06 55.40
N VAL A 294 -37.28 -32.14 56.03
CA VAL A 294 -38.34 -31.12 55.93
C VAL A 294 -37.88 -29.74 56.41
N SER A 295 -36.93 -29.69 57.35
CA SER A 295 -36.28 -28.46 57.80
C SER A 295 -35.51 -27.73 56.69
N ARG A 296 -35.18 -28.42 55.59
CA ARG A 296 -34.54 -27.88 54.38
C ARG A 296 -35.54 -27.64 53.23
N VAL A 297 -36.84 -27.80 53.47
CA VAL A 297 -37.91 -27.48 52.53
C VAL A 297 -38.44 -26.09 52.84
N LYS A 298 -38.29 -25.14 51.92
CA LYS A 298 -38.70 -23.74 52.08
C LYS A 298 -39.76 -23.36 51.05
N LEU A 299 -40.61 -22.40 51.36
CA LEU A 299 -41.56 -21.85 50.38
C LEU A 299 -40.77 -21.20 49.22
N ALA A 300 -41.08 -21.56 47.98
CA ALA A 300 -40.37 -21.03 46.81
C ALA A 300 -40.76 -19.57 46.56
N THR A 301 -39.76 -18.70 46.34
CA THR A 301 -39.97 -17.30 45.95
C THR A 301 -39.90 -17.16 44.43
N PHE A 302 -40.96 -16.66 43.81
CA PHE A 302 -41.02 -16.43 42.37
C PHE A 302 -40.57 -15.02 42.01
N ALA A 303 -39.78 -14.89 40.95
CA ALA A 303 -39.39 -13.60 40.42
C ALA A 303 -40.59 -12.90 39.77
N ASP A 304 -40.87 -11.67 40.20
CA ASP A 304 -41.84 -10.81 39.54
C ASP A 304 -41.24 -10.13 38.29
N ALA A 305 -42.08 -9.49 37.49
CA ALA A 305 -41.65 -8.83 36.25
C ALA A 305 -40.61 -7.72 36.48
N THR A 306 -40.72 -6.98 37.59
CA THR A 306 -39.79 -5.90 37.95
C THR A 306 -38.42 -6.47 38.29
N TYR A 307 -38.37 -7.53 39.09
CA TYR A 307 -37.16 -8.24 39.46
C TYR A 307 -36.48 -8.86 38.24
N LYS A 308 -37.25 -9.56 37.39
CA LYS A 308 -36.75 -10.10 36.12
C LYS A 308 -36.10 -9.00 35.27
N LYS A 309 -36.82 -7.91 35.02
CA LYS A 309 -36.35 -6.78 34.21
C LYS A 309 -35.10 -6.13 34.81
N GLY A 310 -35.05 -5.97 36.14
CA GLY A 310 -33.87 -5.43 36.83
C GLY A 310 -32.63 -6.30 36.68
N LYS A 311 -32.79 -7.64 36.68
CA LYS A 311 -31.68 -8.59 36.57
C LYS A 311 -31.10 -8.72 35.16
N ILE A 312 -31.94 -8.60 34.12
CA ILE A 312 -31.50 -8.81 32.72
C ILE A 312 -31.39 -7.53 31.90
N GLY A 313 -31.92 -6.41 32.38
CA GLY A 313 -32.00 -5.16 31.60
C GLY A 313 -30.64 -4.63 31.13
N GLY A 314 -29.56 -4.90 31.85
CA GLY A 314 -28.21 -4.50 31.46
C GLY A 314 -27.51 -5.40 30.43
N ILE A 315 -28.10 -6.55 30.10
CA ILE A 315 -27.47 -7.58 29.23
C ILE A 315 -28.10 -7.61 27.83
N SER A 316 -29.26 -6.98 27.66
CA SER A 316 -29.95 -6.93 26.37
C SER A 316 -29.08 -6.23 25.31
N ARG A 317 -28.80 -6.93 24.21
CA ARG A 317 -28.06 -6.37 23.07
C ARG A 317 -28.86 -6.47 21.79
N ASP A 318 -28.61 -5.51 20.90
CA ASP A 318 -29.17 -5.55 19.56
C ASP A 318 -28.60 -6.77 18.78
N PRO A 319 -29.44 -7.75 18.38
CA PRO A 319 -29.00 -8.92 17.62
C PRO A 319 -28.39 -8.58 16.26
N GLU A 320 -28.70 -7.41 15.70
CA GLU A 320 -28.17 -6.98 14.40
C GLU A 320 -26.80 -6.28 14.51
N GLU A 321 -26.33 -5.99 15.73
CA GLU A 321 -25.06 -5.31 15.94
C GLU A 321 -23.86 -6.05 15.34
N PRO A 322 -23.70 -7.38 15.51
CA PRO A 322 -22.61 -8.12 14.87
C PRO A 322 -22.61 -7.99 13.34
N LYS A 323 -23.78 -8.03 12.70
CA LYS A 323 -23.93 -7.90 11.24
C LYS A 323 -23.54 -6.50 10.76
N ARG A 324 -23.96 -5.44 11.48
CA ARG A 324 -23.56 -4.05 11.19
C ARG A 324 -22.05 -3.86 11.34
N GLN A 325 -21.48 -4.43 12.40
CA GLN A 325 -20.04 -4.40 12.66
C GLN A 325 -19.25 -5.16 11.58
N LYS A 326 -19.76 -6.30 11.12
CA LYS A 326 -19.21 -7.09 10.00
C LYS A 326 -19.21 -6.30 8.70
N SER A 327 -20.36 -5.70 8.35
CA SER A 327 -20.50 -4.87 7.15
C SER A 327 -19.53 -3.68 7.17
N ALA A 328 -19.43 -2.98 8.31
CA ALA A 328 -18.47 -1.89 8.48
C ALA A 328 -17.02 -2.35 8.28
N MET A 329 -16.64 -3.52 8.81
CA MET A 329 -15.30 -4.08 8.64
C MET A 329 -15.02 -4.46 7.18
N ALA A 330 -15.98 -5.08 6.51
CA ALA A 330 -15.89 -5.43 5.08
C ALA A 330 -15.69 -4.17 4.22
N SER A 331 -16.40 -3.08 4.52
CA SER A 331 -16.20 -1.79 3.86
C SER A 331 -14.77 -1.27 4.02
N THR A 332 -14.22 -1.30 5.25
CA THR A 332 -12.84 -0.88 5.53
C THR A 332 -11.82 -1.73 4.77
N LEU A 333 -12.01 -3.06 4.71
CA LEU A 333 -11.13 -3.94 3.94
C LEU A 333 -11.21 -3.66 2.42
N MET A 334 -12.40 -3.37 1.90
CA MET A 334 -12.59 -3.02 0.50
C MET A 334 -11.87 -1.71 0.15
N GLU A 335 -11.95 -0.71 1.02
CA GLU A 335 -11.20 0.55 0.88
C GLU A 335 -9.69 0.30 0.88
N LEU A 336 -9.20 -0.49 1.83
CA LEU A 336 -7.79 -0.85 1.90
C LEU A 336 -7.32 -1.60 0.64
N ASN A 337 -8.13 -2.51 0.10
CA ASN A 337 -7.83 -3.21 -1.15
C ASN A 337 -7.69 -2.23 -2.33
N LYS A 338 -8.56 -1.22 -2.42
CA LYS A 338 -8.46 -0.17 -3.45
C LYS A 338 -7.17 0.64 -3.30
N GLU A 339 -6.77 0.97 -2.07
CA GLU A 339 -5.51 1.67 -1.80
C GLU A 339 -4.30 0.85 -2.22
N PHE A 340 -4.28 -0.45 -1.93
CA PHE A 340 -3.24 -1.36 -2.40
C PHE A 340 -3.16 -1.40 -3.93
N ASP A 341 -4.29 -1.48 -4.61
CA ASP A 341 -4.33 -1.46 -6.06
C ASP A 341 -3.75 -0.17 -6.65
N VAL A 342 -4.06 1.00 -6.06
CA VAL A 342 -3.46 2.29 -6.46
C VAL A 342 -1.95 2.28 -6.21
N PHE A 343 -1.53 1.83 -5.03
CA PHE A 343 -0.13 1.74 -4.63
C PHE A 343 0.68 0.86 -5.58
N PHE A 344 0.22 -0.36 -5.87
CA PHE A 344 0.92 -1.30 -6.75
C PHE A 344 0.99 -0.80 -8.19
N ARG A 345 -0.07 -0.21 -8.74
CA ARG A 345 0.01 0.45 -10.06
C ARG A 345 1.05 1.56 -10.09
N GLY A 346 1.16 2.33 -9.00
CA GLY A 346 2.19 3.35 -8.86
C GLY A 346 3.60 2.76 -8.82
N LEU A 347 3.78 1.66 -8.08
CA LEU A 347 5.06 0.95 -7.96
C LEU A 347 5.49 0.31 -9.29
N GLU A 348 4.57 -0.36 -9.99
CA GLU A 348 4.79 -0.95 -11.32
C GLU A 348 5.29 0.11 -12.31
N LYS A 349 4.62 1.29 -12.36
CA LYS A 349 5.05 2.42 -13.21
C LYS A 349 6.44 2.93 -12.87
N ASP A 350 6.82 2.96 -11.59
CA ASP A 350 8.16 3.39 -11.17
C ASP A 350 9.23 2.37 -11.60
N TYR A 351 8.95 1.07 -11.44
CA TYR A 351 9.82 0.00 -11.92
C TYR A 351 9.97 0.05 -13.45
N GLU A 352 8.87 0.19 -14.20
CA GLU A 352 8.89 0.30 -15.66
C GLU A 352 9.70 1.52 -16.13
N ARG A 353 9.55 2.65 -15.45
CA ARG A 353 10.31 3.88 -15.73
C ARG A 353 11.81 3.66 -15.54
N VAL A 354 12.21 3.12 -14.38
CA VAL A 354 13.62 2.81 -14.08
C VAL A 354 14.18 1.81 -15.09
N ASN A 355 13.49 0.69 -15.32
CA ASN A 355 13.95 -0.35 -16.24
C ASN A 355 14.03 0.14 -17.70
N SER A 356 13.11 0.99 -18.14
CA SER A 356 13.17 1.61 -19.47
C SER A 356 14.38 2.52 -19.62
N ARG A 357 14.72 3.31 -18.59
CA ARG A 357 15.92 4.16 -18.57
C ARG A 357 17.19 3.31 -18.53
N LEU A 358 17.24 2.28 -17.69
CA LEU A 358 18.36 1.34 -17.64
C LEU A 358 18.59 0.64 -18.98
N LYS A 359 17.53 0.22 -19.67
CA LYS A 359 17.60 -0.38 -21.01
C LYS A 359 18.17 0.61 -22.04
N LYS A 360 17.76 1.89 -21.98
CA LYS A 360 18.31 2.95 -22.84
C LYS A 360 19.79 3.19 -22.58
N LEU A 361 20.22 3.22 -21.31
CA LEU A 361 21.62 3.44 -20.93
C LEU A 361 22.51 2.23 -21.23
N GLY A 362 21.97 1.03 -21.05
CA GLY A 362 22.66 -0.25 -21.30
C GLY A 362 22.79 -0.61 -22.78
N GLY A 363 22.08 0.09 -23.68
CA GLY A 363 22.22 -0.08 -25.12
C GLY A 363 23.57 0.39 -25.66
N ASP A 364 23.84 0.04 -26.93
CA ASP A 364 25.09 0.32 -27.64
C ASP A 364 25.31 1.81 -27.98
N GLY A 365 24.38 2.69 -27.60
CA GLY A 365 24.50 4.13 -27.87
C GLY A 365 25.66 4.80 -27.15
N SER A 366 26.39 5.64 -27.86
CA SER A 366 27.41 6.52 -27.29
C SER A 366 26.74 7.54 -26.36
N ILE A 367 27.12 7.53 -25.08
CA ILE A 367 26.71 8.51 -24.07
C ILE A 367 27.96 9.11 -23.46
N THR A 368 27.95 10.41 -23.22
CA THR A 368 29.09 11.07 -22.57
C THR A 368 29.13 10.71 -21.09
N GLN A 369 30.31 10.84 -20.47
CA GLN A 369 30.45 10.60 -19.04
C GLN A 369 29.56 11.54 -18.23
N LYS A 370 29.43 12.81 -18.65
CA LYS A 370 28.61 13.83 -17.98
C LYS A 370 27.10 13.49 -18.04
N MET A 371 26.61 13.07 -19.20
CA MET A 371 25.23 12.56 -19.33
C MET A 371 25.03 11.29 -18.51
N MET A 372 25.97 10.35 -18.53
CA MET A 372 25.90 9.11 -17.75
C MET A 372 25.85 9.39 -16.24
N ASP A 373 26.63 10.35 -15.75
CA ASP A 373 26.64 10.74 -14.35
C ASP A 373 25.29 11.33 -13.93
N LYS A 374 24.76 12.26 -14.73
CA LYS A 374 23.44 12.87 -14.47
C LYS A 374 22.31 11.84 -14.51
N GLU A 375 22.27 10.99 -15.54
CA GLU A 375 21.25 9.94 -15.65
C GLU A 375 21.34 8.93 -14.50
N SER A 376 22.55 8.60 -14.08
CA SER A 376 22.79 7.74 -12.91
C SER A 376 22.27 8.38 -11.62
N GLU A 377 22.48 9.69 -11.42
CA GLU A 377 21.97 10.41 -10.24
C GLU A 377 20.44 10.39 -10.19
N GLU A 378 19.80 10.69 -11.32
CA GLU A 378 18.33 10.67 -11.44
C GLU A 378 17.75 9.25 -11.26
N LEU A 379 18.44 8.22 -11.75
CA LEU A 379 18.07 6.82 -11.49
C LEU A 379 18.18 6.46 -10.01
N MET A 380 19.17 6.97 -9.29
CA MET A 380 19.30 6.77 -7.84
C MET A 380 18.18 7.46 -7.07
N LYS A 381 17.70 8.62 -7.54
CA LYS A 381 16.52 9.29 -6.97
C LYS A 381 15.26 8.43 -7.16
N ASP A 382 15.04 7.92 -8.38
CA ASP A 382 13.91 7.04 -8.69
C ASP A 382 13.97 5.74 -7.85
N ASP A 383 15.15 5.10 -7.74
CA ASP A 383 15.36 3.93 -6.88
C ASP A 383 15.08 4.23 -5.40
N GLY A 384 15.46 5.41 -4.93
CA GLY A 384 15.14 5.89 -3.59
C GLY A 384 13.63 6.00 -3.34
N VAL A 385 12.85 6.43 -4.33
CA VAL A 385 11.38 6.45 -4.25
C VAL A 385 10.82 5.04 -4.16
N ILE A 386 11.34 4.12 -4.98
CA ILE A 386 10.95 2.69 -4.94
C ILE A 386 11.25 2.07 -3.56
N LYS A 387 12.45 2.29 -3.01
CA LYS A 387 12.83 1.78 -1.68
C LYS A 387 11.87 2.24 -0.58
N LYS A 388 11.56 3.54 -0.54
CA LYS A 388 10.57 4.08 0.42
C LYS A 388 9.20 3.43 0.29
N LYS A 389 8.74 3.18 -0.95
CA LYS A 389 7.49 2.46 -1.18
C LYS A 389 7.57 1.02 -0.66
N LEU A 390 8.65 0.30 -0.91
CA LEU A 390 8.83 -1.07 -0.41
C LEU A 390 8.92 -1.15 1.12
N GLU A 391 9.52 -0.16 1.79
CA GLU A 391 9.52 -0.05 3.25
C GLU A 391 8.09 0.13 3.80
N LYS A 392 7.30 0.99 3.15
CA LYS A 392 5.86 1.17 3.46
C LYS A 392 5.10 -0.15 3.28
N LEU A 393 5.35 -0.87 2.18
CA LEU A 393 4.75 -2.18 1.91
C LEU A 393 5.11 -3.22 2.99
N SER A 394 6.37 -3.26 3.43
CA SER A 394 6.83 -4.16 4.50
C SER A 394 6.13 -3.87 5.83
N THR A 395 5.96 -2.58 6.15
CA THR A 395 5.20 -2.14 7.33
C THR A 395 3.74 -2.61 7.27
N TRP A 396 3.10 -2.48 6.10
CA TRP A 396 1.73 -2.96 5.87
C TRP A 396 1.62 -4.48 6.01
N LYS A 397 2.52 -5.26 5.38
CA LYS A 397 2.57 -6.72 5.50
C LYS A 397 2.66 -7.16 6.96
N THR A 398 3.55 -6.53 7.73
CA THR A 398 3.73 -6.82 9.16
C THR A 398 2.48 -6.50 9.96
N THR A 399 1.80 -5.40 9.65
CA THR A 399 0.59 -4.96 10.36
C THR A 399 -0.58 -5.90 10.09
N LEU A 400 -0.78 -6.33 8.84
CA LEU A 400 -1.82 -7.31 8.50
C LEU A 400 -1.56 -8.68 9.15
N ARG A 401 -0.31 -9.15 9.20
CA ARG A 401 0.02 -10.40 9.90
C ARG A 401 -0.29 -10.34 11.40
N LYS A 402 -0.11 -9.17 12.04
CA LYS A 402 -0.50 -9.00 13.46
C LYS A 402 -1.99 -9.20 13.66
N ILE A 403 -2.85 -8.77 12.72
CA ILE A 403 -4.29 -9.01 12.78
C ILE A 403 -4.58 -10.52 12.76
N SER A 404 -3.92 -11.25 11.86
CA SER A 404 -4.06 -12.71 11.78
C SER A 404 -3.61 -13.42 13.08
N GLN A 405 -2.47 -13.00 13.63
CA GLN A 405 -1.93 -13.59 14.87
C GLN A 405 -2.80 -13.33 16.10
N LEU A 406 -3.47 -12.17 16.18
CA LEU A 406 -4.40 -11.88 17.27
C LEU A 406 -5.54 -12.90 17.36
N ASN A 407 -5.82 -13.65 16.30
CA ASN A 407 -6.83 -14.70 16.27
C ASN A 407 -6.37 -16.07 16.80
N ASN A 408 -5.08 -16.35 16.74
CA ASN A 408 -4.50 -17.64 17.11
C ASN A 408 -4.07 -17.74 18.58
N ASN A 409 -4.00 -16.62 19.30
CA ASN A 409 -3.80 -16.62 20.76
C ASN A 409 -5.14 -16.95 21.45
N LYS A 410 -5.50 -18.23 21.45
CA LYS A 410 -6.61 -18.80 22.22
C LYS A 410 -6.11 -19.42 23.52
#